data_AF-A0A7L4ZW98-F1
#
_entry.id   AF-A0A7L4ZW98-F1
#
_cell.length_a   1.000
_cell.length_b   1.000
_cell.length_c   1.000
_cell.angle_alpha   90.00
_cell.angle_beta   90.00
_cell.angle_gamma   90.00
#
_symmetry.space_group_name_H-M   'P 1'
#
loop_
_entity.id
_entity.type
_entity.pdbx_description
1 polymer ?
#
loop_
_entity_poly.entity_id
_entity_poly.type
_entity_poly.pdbx_seq_one_letter_code
_entity_poly.pdbx_strand_id
1 'polypeptide(L)'
;MAEYSIVAFAKQLNLLTLATAVVPVGVGLTRRHLPQEARCLLAYALLATLALGTLSEVGRYVWHNNILILRTETWLGTVLLAGAYYQALPLPAVRRRLPALLVSFTLLAVAETIWLMDWHRYDSPYMRVAQSVLLIGLALRYFEHLLLQLRNIRLERDPMFLVSVGVVFYYAGAISIFVLETQLTLKPDQIWVMYIVEFVLRMAFNGLLTAALWHAGQLLPQLVHSSPAAKQLLP
;
A
#
# COMPACT_ATOMS: atom_id res chain seq x y z
N MET A 1 -27.55 10.36 20.54
CA MET A 1 -27.72 10.95 19.19
C MET A 1 -26.37 11.18 18.49
N ALA A 2 -25.32 11.69 19.16
CA ALA A 2 -24.00 11.89 18.55
C ALA A 2 -23.25 10.59 18.16
N GLU A 3 -23.37 9.52 18.93
CA GLU A 3 -22.72 8.23 18.60
C GLU A 3 -23.22 7.67 17.25
N TYR A 4 -24.53 7.77 16.98
CA TYR A 4 -25.11 7.31 15.71
C TYR A 4 -24.59 8.10 14.49
N SER A 5 -24.27 9.39 14.64
CA SER A 5 -23.76 10.19 13.52
C SER A 5 -22.31 9.84 13.16
N ILE A 6 -21.45 9.54 14.15
CA ILE A 6 -20.06 9.13 13.91
C ILE A 6 -19.99 7.79 13.17
N VAL A 7 -20.78 6.81 13.58
CA VAL A 7 -20.78 5.49 12.94
C VAL A 7 -21.24 5.57 11.47
N ALA A 8 -22.31 6.33 11.21
CA ALA A 8 -22.81 6.52 9.85
C ALA A 8 -21.75 7.22 8.97
N PHE A 9 -21.09 8.24 9.50
CA PHE A 9 -20.02 8.96 8.81
C PHE A 9 -18.83 8.06 8.49
N ALA A 10 -18.36 7.26 9.46
CA ALA A 10 -17.27 6.32 9.23
C ALA A 10 -17.58 5.28 8.15
N LYS A 11 -18.83 4.77 8.09
CA LYS A 11 -19.28 3.86 7.02
C LYS A 11 -19.26 4.53 5.64
N GLN A 12 -19.72 5.79 5.55
CA GLN A 12 -19.66 6.55 4.30
C GLN A 12 -18.22 6.78 3.85
N LEU A 13 -17.31 7.10 4.78
CA LEU A 13 -15.89 7.24 4.48
C LEU A 13 -15.24 5.94 4.02
N ASN A 14 -15.61 4.79 4.60
CA ASN A 14 -15.12 3.50 4.14
C ASN A 14 -15.50 3.24 2.66
N LEU A 15 -16.77 3.47 2.31
CA LEU A 15 -17.24 3.35 0.92
C LEU A 15 -16.51 4.33 -0.01
N LEU A 16 -16.31 5.57 0.43
CA LEU A 16 -15.57 6.57 -0.32
C LEU A 16 -14.11 6.12 -0.53
N THR A 17 -13.49 5.51 0.48
CA THR A 17 -12.12 4.96 0.39
C THR A 17 -12.05 3.87 -0.68
N LEU A 18 -13.02 2.95 -0.73
CA LEU A 18 -13.10 1.95 -1.81
C LEU A 18 -13.28 2.60 -3.18
N ALA A 19 -14.13 3.63 -3.29
CA ALA A 19 -14.30 4.38 -4.54
C ALA A 19 -13.00 5.06 -4.99
N THR A 20 -12.19 5.61 -4.06
CA THR A 20 -10.88 6.18 -4.42
C THR A 20 -9.89 5.15 -4.96
N ALA A 21 -10.02 3.86 -4.61
CA ALA A 21 -9.16 2.79 -5.13
C ALA A 21 -9.45 2.46 -6.61
N VAL A 22 -10.61 2.84 -7.14
CA VAL A 22 -10.95 2.67 -8.56
C VAL A 22 -10.09 3.58 -9.44
N VAL A 23 -9.74 4.78 -8.96
CA VAL A 23 -8.97 5.78 -9.70
C VAL A 23 -7.57 5.30 -10.11
N PRO A 24 -6.69 4.83 -9.18
CA PRO A 24 -5.38 4.33 -9.56
C PRO A 24 -5.46 3.10 -10.48
N VAL A 25 -6.46 2.24 -10.29
CA VAL A 25 -6.71 1.09 -11.17
C VAL A 25 -7.06 1.54 -12.59
N GLY A 26 -8.02 2.47 -12.74
CA GLY A 26 -8.40 3.02 -14.04
C GLY A 26 -7.22 3.71 -14.75
N VAL A 27 -6.45 4.50 -14.01
CA VAL A 27 -5.23 5.14 -14.54
C VAL A 27 -4.20 4.09 -14.95
N GLY A 28 -3.95 3.07 -14.15
CA GLY A 28 -2.98 2.02 -14.50
C GLY A 28 -3.41 1.19 -15.72
N LEU A 29 -4.69 0.80 -15.80
CA LEU A 29 -5.21 -0.02 -16.91
C LEU A 29 -5.25 0.73 -18.25
N THR A 30 -5.43 2.05 -18.24
CA THR A 30 -5.37 2.87 -19.46
C THR A 30 -3.95 3.00 -20.02
N ARG A 31 -2.91 2.68 -19.24
CA ARG A 31 -1.51 2.75 -19.66
C ARG A 31 -1.03 1.39 -20.15
N ARG A 32 -0.91 1.25 -21.48
CA ARG A 32 -0.51 -0.02 -22.13
C ARG A 32 0.91 -0.48 -21.76
N HIS A 33 1.83 0.43 -21.45
CA HIS A 33 3.24 0.10 -21.21
C HIS A 33 3.70 0.69 -19.87
N LEU A 34 3.52 -0.09 -18.81
CA LEU A 34 4.03 0.24 -17.48
C LEU A 34 5.36 -0.49 -17.23
N PRO A 35 6.36 0.18 -16.63
CA PRO A 35 7.57 -0.48 -16.14
C PRO A 35 7.23 -1.50 -15.05
N GLN A 36 8.16 -2.41 -14.76
CA GLN A 36 7.86 -3.59 -13.94
C GLN A 36 7.45 -3.22 -12.50
N GLU A 37 8.09 -2.23 -11.90
CA GLU A 37 7.73 -1.65 -10.61
C GLU A 37 6.30 -1.10 -10.62
N ALA A 38 5.89 -0.39 -11.66
CA ALA A 38 4.54 0.16 -11.79
C ALA A 38 3.47 -0.91 -12.04
N ARG A 39 3.84 -2.06 -12.63
CA ARG A 39 2.93 -3.22 -12.72
C ARG A 39 2.67 -3.82 -11.34
N CYS A 40 3.67 -3.88 -10.47
CA CYS A 40 3.46 -4.29 -9.06
C CYS A 40 2.55 -3.30 -8.33
N LEU A 41 2.70 -1.98 -8.56
CA LEU A 41 1.82 -0.96 -8.01
C LEU A 41 0.38 -1.07 -8.53
N LEU A 42 0.19 -1.36 -9.81
CA LEU A 42 -1.13 -1.61 -10.39
C LEU A 42 -1.75 -2.90 -9.82
N ALA A 43 -0.97 -3.96 -9.69
CA ALA A 43 -1.42 -5.20 -9.06
C ALA A 43 -1.81 -4.96 -7.60
N TYR A 44 -1.08 -4.13 -6.86
CA TYR A 44 -1.44 -3.70 -5.51
C TYR A 44 -2.79 -2.97 -5.50
N ALA A 45 -2.94 -1.96 -6.38
CA ALA A 45 -4.16 -1.17 -6.50
C ALA A 45 -5.39 -2.06 -6.80
N LEU A 46 -5.22 -3.00 -7.73
CA LEU A 46 -6.29 -3.87 -8.20
C LEU A 46 -6.62 -4.98 -7.22
N LEU A 47 -5.62 -5.76 -6.80
CA LEU A 47 -5.84 -6.99 -6.05
C LEU A 47 -5.98 -6.72 -4.55
N ALA A 48 -5.03 -5.98 -3.96
CA ALA A 48 -5.05 -5.74 -2.52
C ALA A 48 -6.11 -4.71 -2.15
N THR A 49 -6.08 -3.51 -2.75
CA THR A 49 -7.00 -2.45 -2.30
C THR A 49 -8.40 -2.56 -2.88
N LEU A 50 -8.57 -2.80 -4.18
CA LEU A 50 -9.90 -2.80 -4.80
C LEU A 50 -10.61 -4.15 -4.62
N ALA A 51 -10.00 -5.25 -5.07
CA ALA A 51 -10.64 -6.56 -5.06
C ALA A 51 -10.83 -7.09 -3.63
N LEU A 52 -9.74 -7.21 -2.85
CA LEU A 52 -9.84 -7.69 -1.46
C LEU A 52 -10.54 -6.69 -0.54
N GLY A 53 -10.36 -5.37 -0.74
CA GLY A 53 -11.12 -4.36 0.01
C GLY A 53 -12.63 -4.45 -0.23
N THR A 54 -13.06 -4.62 -1.48
CA THR A 54 -14.48 -4.83 -1.81
C THR A 54 -14.99 -6.16 -1.25
N LEU A 55 -14.20 -7.23 -1.39
CA LEU A 55 -14.56 -8.54 -0.85
C LEU A 55 -14.68 -8.52 0.67
N SER A 56 -13.81 -7.77 1.36
CA SER A 56 -13.85 -7.56 2.80
C SER A 56 -15.15 -6.88 3.21
N GLU A 57 -15.59 -5.90 2.43
CA GLU A 57 -16.84 -5.19 2.70
C GLU A 57 -18.06 -6.06 2.45
N VAL A 58 -18.11 -6.77 1.33
CA VAL A 58 -19.15 -7.77 1.05
C VAL A 58 -19.16 -8.84 2.13
N GLY A 59 -17.99 -9.33 2.56
CA GLY A 59 -17.88 -10.36 3.57
C GLY A 59 -18.37 -9.91 4.95
N ARG A 60 -18.20 -8.63 5.28
CA ARG A 60 -18.78 -8.04 6.49
C ARG A 60 -20.31 -8.10 6.48
N TYR A 61 -20.95 -7.87 5.33
CA TYR A 61 -22.42 -7.91 5.22
C TYR A 61 -22.98 -9.33 5.06
N VAL A 62 -22.31 -10.20 4.29
CA VAL A 62 -22.80 -11.53 3.95
C VAL A 62 -22.44 -12.56 5.01
N TRP A 63 -21.16 -12.62 5.40
CA TRP A 63 -20.66 -13.64 6.33
C TRP A 63 -20.55 -13.13 7.78
N HIS A 64 -20.84 -11.84 8.02
CA HIS A 64 -20.62 -11.19 9.31
C HIS A 64 -19.16 -11.35 9.82
N ASN A 65 -18.24 -11.65 8.90
CA ASN A 65 -16.84 -11.88 9.17
C ASN A 65 -16.03 -11.54 7.91
N ASN A 66 -15.05 -10.67 8.08
CA ASN A 66 -14.11 -10.27 7.03
C ASN A 66 -12.65 -10.37 7.49
N ILE A 67 -12.39 -10.95 8.67
CA ILE A 67 -11.05 -10.96 9.29
C ILE A 67 -10.04 -11.67 8.38
N LEU A 68 -10.40 -12.82 7.82
CA LEU A 68 -9.51 -13.56 6.91
C LEU A 68 -9.18 -12.76 5.63
N ILE A 69 -10.16 -12.02 5.12
CA ILE A 69 -9.99 -11.21 3.90
C ILE A 69 -9.08 -10.00 4.21
N LEU A 70 -9.29 -9.32 5.33
CA LEU A 70 -8.41 -8.23 5.79
C LEU A 70 -6.97 -8.70 5.99
N ARG A 71 -6.76 -9.89 6.57
CA ARG A 71 -5.43 -10.47 6.72
C ARG A 71 -4.79 -10.78 5.37
N THR A 72 -5.56 -11.34 4.45
CA THR A 72 -5.11 -11.61 3.07
C THR A 72 -4.76 -10.31 2.35
N GLU A 73 -5.53 -9.24 2.56
CA GLU A 73 -5.27 -7.91 2.04
C GLU A 73 -3.95 -7.34 2.56
N THR A 74 -3.70 -7.42 3.87
CA THR A 74 -2.42 -7.01 4.46
C THR A 74 -1.26 -7.81 3.89
N TRP A 75 -1.39 -9.14 3.82
CA TRP A 75 -0.32 -10.01 3.31
C TRP A 75 -0.01 -9.69 1.84
N LEU A 76 -1.03 -9.72 0.99
CA LEU A 76 -0.88 -9.48 -0.45
C LEU A 76 -0.40 -8.05 -0.72
N GLY A 77 -0.95 -7.08 0.01
CA GLY A 77 -0.55 -5.68 -0.09
C GLY A 77 0.93 -5.48 0.22
N THR A 78 1.42 -6.14 1.26
CA THR A 78 2.84 -6.11 1.65
C THR A 78 3.74 -6.73 0.58
N VAL A 79 3.39 -7.92 0.09
CA VAL A 79 4.16 -8.62 -0.95
C VAL A 79 4.25 -7.80 -2.23
N LEU A 80 3.14 -7.20 -2.67
CA LEU A 80 3.09 -6.44 -3.92
C LEU A 80 3.85 -5.11 -3.82
N LEU A 81 3.71 -4.36 -2.71
CA LEU A 81 4.47 -3.13 -2.49
C LEU A 81 5.96 -3.42 -2.33
N ALA A 82 6.33 -4.44 -1.55
CA ALA A 82 7.72 -4.88 -1.45
C ALA A 82 8.29 -5.34 -2.79
N GLY A 83 7.47 -6.02 -3.61
CA GLY A 83 7.81 -6.36 -4.99
C GLY A 83 8.11 -5.13 -5.85
N ALA A 84 7.31 -4.05 -5.72
CA ALA A 84 7.60 -2.78 -6.39
C ALA A 84 8.95 -2.19 -5.96
N TYR A 85 9.25 -2.20 -4.65
CA TYR A 85 10.56 -1.77 -4.13
C TYR A 85 11.71 -2.66 -4.59
N TYR A 86 11.51 -3.98 -4.69
CA TYR A 86 12.52 -4.91 -5.18
C TYR A 86 12.95 -4.57 -6.61
N GLN A 87 12.00 -4.17 -7.46
CA GLN A 87 12.27 -3.75 -8.83
C GLN A 87 12.92 -2.37 -8.90
N ALA A 88 12.46 -1.43 -8.06
CA ALA A 88 12.93 -0.05 -8.05
C ALA A 88 14.32 0.14 -7.42
N LEU A 89 14.72 -0.72 -6.48
CA LEU A 89 16.00 -0.63 -5.77
C LEU A 89 17.04 -1.57 -6.39
N PRO A 90 18.02 -1.05 -7.17
CA PRO A 90 19.07 -1.88 -7.77
C PRO A 90 20.16 -2.32 -6.77
N LEU A 91 19.94 -2.19 -5.46
CA LEU A 91 20.93 -2.46 -4.42
C LEU A 91 21.10 -3.98 -4.19
N PRO A 92 22.32 -4.55 -4.31
CA PRO A 92 22.56 -5.98 -4.08
C PRO A 92 22.15 -6.46 -2.69
N ALA A 93 22.30 -5.61 -1.68
CA ALA A 93 21.87 -5.90 -0.31
C ALA A 93 20.35 -6.10 -0.21
N VAL A 94 19.57 -5.25 -0.88
CA VAL A 94 18.09 -5.37 -0.92
C VAL A 94 17.70 -6.64 -1.66
N ARG A 95 18.32 -6.92 -2.81
CA ARG A 95 18.01 -8.12 -3.60
C ARG A 95 18.24 -9.43 -2.86
N ARG A 96 19.24 -9.49 -2.00
CA ARG A 96 19.54 -10.67 -1.17
C ARG A 96 18.67 -10.75 0.09
N ARG A 97 18.40 -9.63 0.75
CA ARG A 97 17.72 -9.62 2.06
C ARG A 97 16.19 -9.60 1.95
N LEU A 98 15.65 -8.91 0.95
CA LEU A 98 14.21 -8.71 0.82
C LEU A 98 13.42 -10.02 0.62
N PRO A 99 13.86 -10.98 -0.22
CA PRO A 99 13.17 -12.27 -0.31
C PRO A 99 13.13 -13.01 1.04
N ALA A 100 14.22 -13.01 1.81
CA ALA A 100 14.26 -13.62 3.14
C ALA A 100 13.31 -12.93 4.12
N LEU A 101 13.23 -11.59 4.08
CA LEU A 101 12.26 -10.82 4.87
C LEU A 101 10.82 -11.14 4.47
N LEU A 102 10.52 -11.29 3.17
CA LEU A 102 9.18 -11.64 2.69
C LEU A 102 8.77 -13.06 3.06
N VAL A 103 9.70 -14.02 3.02
CA VAL A 103 9.47 -15.38 3.53
C VAL A 103 9.17 -15.33 5.02
N SER A 104 9.97 -14.59 5.80
CA SER A 104 9.77 -14.43 7.24
C SER A 104 8.41 -13.78 7.56
N PHE A 105 8.03 -12.72 6.83
CA PHE A 105 6.75 -12.06 6.97
C PHE A 105 5.58 -12.98 6.57
N THR A 106 5.73 -13.78 5.52
CA THR A 106 4.71 -14.74 5.09
C THR A 106 4.55 -15.86 6.13
N LEU A 107 5.65 -16.37 6.70
CA LEU A 107 5.59 -17.35 7.78
C LEU A 107 4.91 -16.76 9.01
N LEU A 108 5.19 -15.50 9.37
CA LEU A 108 4.49 -14.81 10.45
C LEU A 108 2.98 -14.70 10.16
N ALA A 109 2.60 -14.30 8.94
CA ALA A 109 1.20 -14.21 8.53
C ALA A 109 0.46 -15.55 8.61
N VAL A 110 1.10 -16.63 8.15
CA VAL A 110 0.58 -18.00 8.26
C VAL A 110 0.50 -18.41 9.72
N ALA A 111 1.52 -18.11 10.51
CA ALA A 111 1.59 -18.47 11.93
C ALA A 111 0.47 -17.81 12.74
N GLU A 112 0.28 -16.53 12.52
CA GLU A 112 -0.77 -15.74 13.15
C GLU A 112 -2.16 -16.12 12.68
N THR A 113 -2.27 -16.62 11.43
CA THR A 113 -3.53 -17.16 10.92
C THR A 113 -3.82 -18.54 11.47
N ILE A 114 -2.85 -19.43 11.70
CA ILE A 114 -3.12 -20.81 12.15
C ILE A 114 -3.19 -20.92 13.68
N TRP A 115 -2.23 -20.32 14.39
CA TRP A 115 -2.05 -20.55 15.83
C TRP A 115 -2.70 -19.49 16.72
N LEU A 116 -2.86 -18.25 16.25
CA LEU A 116 -3.46 -17.14 17.01
C LEU A 116 -4.95 -16.91 16.63
N MET A 117 -5.57 -17.95 16.10
CA MET A 117 -6.85 -17.88 15.39
C MET A 117 -8.06 -17.96 16.32
N ASP A 118 -8.34 -16.89 17.05
CA ASP A 118 -9.72 -16.64 17.48
C ASP A 118 -10.49 -16.06 16.28
N TRP A 119 -11.03 -16.94 15.44
CA TRP A 119 -11.78 -16.64 14.20
C TRP A 119 -12.88 -15.56 14.33
N HIS A 120 -13.23 -15.18 15.55
CA HIS A 120 -14.41 -14.38 15.87
C HIS A 120 -14.11 -13.08 16.61
N ARG A 121 -12.87 -12.84 17.09
CA ARG A 121 -12.66 -11.78 18.10
C ARG A 121 -11.80 -10.61 17.63
N TYR A 122 -10.61 -10.81 17.07
CA TYR A 122 -9.74 -9.67 16.75
C TYR A 122 -8.82 -9.88 15.54
N ASP A 123 -8.62 -8.82 14.76
CA ASP A 123 -7.50 -8.72 13.83
C ASP A 123 -6.23 -8.50 14.66
N SER A 124 -5.23 -9.36 14.49
CA SER A 124 -4.09 -9.36 15.39
C SER A 124 -3.10 -8.25 14.97
N PRO A 125 -2.55 -7.47 15.92
CA PRO A 125 -1.78 -6.28 15.61
C PRO A 125 -0.38 -6.59 15.05
N TYR A 126 0.15 -7.80 15.29
CA TYR A 126 1.52 -8.15 14.94
C TYR A 126 1.78 -8.07 13.43
N MET A 127 0.88 -8.60 12.61
CA MET A 127 1.04 -8.55 11.15
C MET A 127 1.08 -7.11 10.63
N ARG A 128 0.21 -6.24 11.16
CA ARG A 128 0.10 -4.85 10.72
C ARG A 128 1.32 -4.03 11.14
N VAL A 129 1.83 -4.25 12.35
CA VAL A 129 3.09 -3.63 12.81
C VAL A 129 4.25 -4.13 11.95
N ALA A 130 4.37 -5.43 11.70
CA ALA A 130 5.42 -6.00 10.86
C ALA A 130 5.37 -5.46 9.43
N GLN A 131 4.18 -5.36 8.82
CA GLN A 131 3.96 -4.74 7.52
C GLN A 131 4.45 -3.30 7.51
N SER A 132 4.04 -2.52 8.52
CA SER A 132 4.35 -1.09 8.59
C SER A 132 5.85 -0.87 8.74
N VAL A 133 6.52 -1.60 9.63
CA VAL A 133 7.98 -1.53 9.81
C VAL A 133 8.72 -1.92 8.53
N LEU A 134 8.31 -3.01 7.88
CA LEU A 134 8.93 -3.48 6.64
C LEU A 134 8.81 -2.44 5.52
N LEU A 135 7.61 -1.94 5.26
CA LEU A 135 7.33 -1.03 4.15
C LEU A 135 7.90 0.37 4.40
N ILE A 136 7.83 0.88 5.63
CA ILE A 136 8.51 2.13 6.00
C ILE A 136 10.03 1.95 5.83
N GLY A 137 10.59 0.84 6.29
CA GLY A 137 12.02 0.55 6.12
C GLY A 137 12.45 0.54 4.64
N LEU A 138 11.65 -0.03 3.75
CA LEU A 138 11.89 0.00 2.31
C LEU A 138 11.77 1.40 1.71
N ALA A 139 10.76 2.17 2.12
CA ALA A 139 10.59 3.56 1.70
C ALA A 139 11.78 4.44 2.12
N LEU A 140 12.26 4.28 3.37
CA LEU A 140 13.44 4.99 3.86
C LEU A 140 14.71 4.61 3.09
N ARG A 141 14.89 3.33 2.76
CA ARG A 141 15.99 2.89 1.87
C ARG A 141 15.88 3.45 0.46
N TYR A 142 14.66 3.63 -0.05
CA TYR A 142 14.43 4.31 -1.31
C TYR A 142 14.83 5.79 -1.26
N PHE A 143 14.45 6.51 -0.20
CA PHE A 143 14.89 7.89 -0.01
C PHE A 143 16.41 8.01 0.14
N GLU A 144 17.06 7.12 0.90
CA GLU A 144 18.52 7.07 0.99
C GLU A 144 19.17 6.87 -0.38
N HIS A 145 18.63 5.93 -1.19
CA HIS A 145 19.12 5.69 -2.54
C HIS A 145 18.99 6.92 -3.43
N LEU A 146 17.86 7.62 -3.37
CA LEU A 146 17.63 8.87 -4.11
C LEU A 146 18.56 10.00 -3.66
N LEU A 147 18.86 10.12 -2.36
CA LEU A 147 19.78 11.14 -1.85
C LEU A 147 21.23 10.89 -2.30
N LEU A 148 21.64 9.61 -2.37
CA LEU A 148 22.98 9.23 -2.81
C LEU A 148 23.17 9.34 -4.32
N GLN A 149 22.11 9.15 -5.10
CA GLN A 149 22.14 9.40 -6.53
C GLN A 149 21.77 10.87 -6.78
N LEU A 150 22.76 11.74 -6.98
CA LEU A 150 22.57 13.14 -7.43
C LEU A 150 21.99 13.18 -8.86
N ARG A 151 20.77 12.68 -9.01
CA ARG A 151 20.05 12.61 -10.27
C ARG A 151 19.25 13.91 -10.35
N ASN A 152 19.49 14.69 -11.40
CA ASN A 152 18.68 15.86 -11.75
C ASN A 152 17.31 15.41 -12.29
N ILE A 153 16.56 14.66 -11.48
CA ILE A 153 15.22 14.18 -11.78
C ILE A 153 14.26 15.01 -10.94
N ARG A 154 13.16 15.44 -11.56
CA ARG A 154 12.04 16.03 -10.83
C ARG A 154 11.43 14.95 -9.96
N LEU A 155 11.75 14.96 -8.66
CA LEU A 155 11.30 13.98 -7.65
C LEU A 155 9.78 13.77 -7.67
N GLU A 156 9.03 14.85 -7.87
CA GLU A 156 7.57 14.85 -8.01
C GLU A 156 7.03 13.99 -9.18
N ARG A 157 7.88 13.66 -10.17
CA ARG A 157 7.51 12.80 -11.30
C ARG A 157 8.03 11.37 -11.16
N ASP A 158 8.80 11.08 -10.12
CA ASP A 158 9.26 9.72 -9.84
C ASP A 158 8.12 8.93 -9.15
N PRO A 159 7.59 7.88 -9.80
CA PRO A 159 6.49 7.08 -9.25
C PRO A 159 6.81 6.50 -7.88
N MET A 160 8.03 5.99 -7.70
CA MET A 160 8.40 5.31 -6.46
C MET A 160 8.68 6.31 -5.34
N PHE A 161 9.05 7.55 -5.66
CA PHE A 161 9.11 8.63 -4.69
C PHE A 161 7.72 8.95 -4.13
N LEU A 162 6.73 9.15 -5.00
CA LEU A 162 5.34 9.43 -4.60
C LEU A 162 4.75 8.29 -3.76
N VAL A 163 4.97 7.03 -4.17
CA VAL A 163 4.54 5.87 -3.38
C VAL A 163 5.28 5.81 -2.04
N SER A 164 6.58 6.10 -2.00
CA SER A 164 7.35 6.08 -0.74
C SER A 164 6.84 7.12 0.26
N VAL A 165 6.53 8.34 -0.21
CA VAL A 165 5.89 9.37 0.62
C VAL A 165 4.58 8.84 1.17
N GLY A 166 3.75 8.28 0.31
CA GLY A 166 2.46 7.73 0.71
C GLY A 166 2.55 6.56 1.69
N VAL A 167 3.51 5.65 1.49
CA VAL A 167 3.81 4.52 2.38
C VAL A 167 4.20 5.05 3.76
N VAL A 168 5.13 6.01 3.84
CA VAL A 168 5.55 6.55 5.13
C VAL A 168 4.38 7.20 5.86
N PHE A 169 3.60 8.05 5.20
CA PHE A 169 2.45 8.71 5.84
C PHE A 169 1.36 7.73 6.28
N TYR A 170 0.96 6.80 5.40
CA TYR A 170 -0.10 5.85 5.69
C TYR A 170 0.29 4.89 6.82
N TYR A 171 1.46 4.23 6.71
CA TYR A 171 1.86 3.21 7.68
C TYR A 171 2.34 3.80 9.01
N ALA A 172 2.92 5.02 9.03
CA ALA A 172 3.23 5.68 10.29
C ALA A 172 1.94 6.10 11.03
N GLY A 173 0.93 6.57 10.30
CA GLY A 173 -0.39 6.84 10.86
C GLY A 173 -1.07 5.57 11.38
N ALA A 174 -0.99 4.46 10.65
CA ALA A 174 -1.50 3.16 11.09
C ALA A 174 -0.83 2.69 12.39
N ILE A 175 0.51 2.75 12.49
CA ILE A 175 1.23 2.42 13.74
C ILE A 175 0.75 3.31 14.89
N SER A 176 0.61 4.62 14.65
CA SER A 176 0.18 5.58 15.68
C SER A 176 -1.20 5.23 16.23
N ILE A 177 -2.12 4.83 15.34
CA ILE A 177 -3.45 4.33 15.69
C ILE A 177 -3.31 3.07 16.57
N PHE A 178 -2.54 2.06 16.15
CA PHE A 178 -2.38 0.83 16.94
C PHE A 178 -1.77 1.06 18.32
N VAL A 179 -0.76 1.92 18.42
CA VAL A 179 -0.16 2.25 19.72
C VAL A 179 -1.20 2.89 20.62
N LEU A 180 -2.00 3.83 20.10
CA LEU A 180 -3.09 4.46 20.86
C LEU A 180 -4.16 3.44 21.28
N GLU A 181 -4.46 2.45 20.43
CA GLU A 181 -5.39 1.36 20.76
C GLU A 181 -4.97 0.58 21.99
N THR A 182 -3.69 0.22 22.05
CA THR A 182 -3.16 -0.60 23.15
C THR A 182 -3.03 0.16 24.48
N GLN A 183 -2.89 1.48 24.44
CA GLN A 183 -2.67 2.32 25.62
C GLN A 183 -3.97 2.86 26.22
N LEU A 184 -5.04 2.90 25.44
CA LEU A 184 -6.32 3.46 25.86
C LEU A 184 -7.34 2.34 26.03
N THR A 185 -8.04 2.28 27.17
CA THR A 185 -9.32 1.57 27.26
C THR A 185 -10.34 2.33 26.40
N LEU A 186 -10.29 2.07 25.10
CA LEU A 186 -11.00 2.86 24.11
C LEU A 186 -12.52 2.71 24.27
N LYS A 187 -13.19 3.84 24.31
CA LYS A 187 -14.65 3.90 24.13
C LYS A 187 -14.99 3.62 22.66
N PRO A 188 -16.19 3.09 22.36
CA PRO A 188 -16.62 2.82 20.98
C PRO A 188 -16.41 4.00 20.02
N ASP A 189 -16.69 5.23 20.45
CA ASP A 189 -16.49 6.44 19.65
C ASP A 189 -15.02 6.66 19.23
N GLN A 190 -14.07 6.34 20.11
CA GLN A 190 -12.64 6.52 19.82
C GLN A 190 -12.15 5.53 18.77
N ILE A 191 -12.68 4.30 18.79
CA ILE A 191 -12.42 3.29 17.76
C ILE A 191 -12.89 3.80 16.38
N TRP A 192 -14.07 4.40 16.31
CA TRP A 192 -14.56 4.97 15.05
C TRP A 192 -13.73 6.15 14.55
N VAL A 193 -13.25 7.02 15.44
CA VAL A 193 -12.34 8.11 15.07
C VAL A 193 -11.03 7.56 14.50
N MET A 194 -10.48 6.50 15.08
CA MET A 194 -9.29 5.83 14.56
C MET A 194 -9.49 5.29 13.14
N TYR A 195 -10.62 4.62 12.89
CA TYR A 195 -10.97 4.18 11.54
C TYR A 195 -11.13 5.34 10.55
N ILE A 196 -11.75 6.45 10.98
CA ILE A 196 -11.86 7.67 10.15
C ILE A 196 -10.48 8.18 9.73
N VAL A 197 -9.52 8.24 10.65
CA VAL A 197 -8.14 8.64 10.34
C VAL A 197 -7.49 7.66 9.37
N GLU A 198 -7.65 6.34 9.59
CA GLU A 198 -7.14 5.32 8.67
C GLU A 198 -7.72 5.47 7.26
N PHE A 199 -9.02 5.72 7.13
CA PHE A 199 -9.69 5.95 5.84
C PHE A 199 -9.13 7.18 5.12
N VAL A 200 -8.97 8.30 5.83
CA VAL A 200 -8.39 9.53 5.25
C VAL A 200 -6.96 9.31 4.76
N LEU A 201 -6.13 8.65 5.57
CA LEU A 201 -4.75 8.33 5.18
C LEU A 201 -4.71 7.38 3.97
N ARG A 202 -5.60 6.39 3.93
CA ARG A 202 -5.72 5.46 2.81
C ARG A 202 -6.20 6.15 1.53
N MET A 203 -7.14 7.08 1.62
CA MET A 203 -7.56 7.92 0.49
C MET A 203 -6.40 8.78 -0.04
N ALA A 204 -5.63 9.41 0.85
CA ALA A 204 -4.44 10.15 0.47
C ALA A 204 -3.40 9.25 -0.22
N PHE A 205 -3.20 8.03 0.30
CA PHE A 205 -2.33 7.04 -0.31
C PHE A 205 -2.79 6.64 -1.72
N ASN A 206 -4.09 6.43 -1.93
CA ASN A 206 -4.67 6.15 -3.26
C ASN A 206 -4.46 7.31 -4.24
N GLY A 207 -4.52 8.56 -3.76
CA GLY A 207 -4.17 9.75 -4.55
C GLY A 207 -2.72 9.74 -5.02
N LEU A 208 -1.78 9.44 -4.12
CA LEU A 208 -0.36 9.33 -4.46
C LEU A 208 -0.07 8.14 -5.39
N LEU A 209 -0.76 7.01 -5.20
CA LEU A 209 -0.67 5.84 -6.08
C LEU A 209 -1.18 6.16 -7.49
N THR A 210 -2.26 6.95 -7.58
CA THR A 210 -2.79 7.44 -8.87
C THR A 210 -1.75 8.30 -9.58
N ALA A 211 -1.16 9.26 -8.88
CA ALA A 211 -0.12 10.12 -9.44
C ALA A 211 1.12 9.31 -9.86
N ALA A 212 1.53 8.32 -9.05
CA ALA A 212 2.63 7.44 -9.38
C ALA A 212 2.39 6.65 -10.67
N LEU A 213 1.23 6.01 -10.81
CA LEU A 213 0.87 5.25 -12.02
C LEU A 213 0.71 6.16 -13.24
N TRP A 214 0.20 7.39 -13.05
CA TRP A 214 0.11 8.39 -14.10
C TRP A 214 1.49 8.78 -14.65
N HIS A 215 2.45 9.08 -13.77
CA HIS A 215 3.80 9.45 -14.17
C HIS A 215 4.62 8.27 -14.71
N ALA A 216 4.42 7.06 -14.17
CA ALA A 216 5.08 5.85 -14.67
C ALA A 216 4.80 5.61 -16.17
N GLY A 217 3.57 5.88 -16.61
CA GLY A 217 3.19 5.79 -18.02
C GLY A 217 3.82 6.85 -18.93
N GLN A 218 4.38 7.93 -18.39
CA GLN A 218 5.00 9.03 -19.15
C GLN A 218 6.52 8.91 -19.28
N LEU A 219 7.17 8.15 -18.40
CA LEU A 219 8.63 8.01 -18.37
C LEU A 219 9.17 7.06 -19.46
N LEU A 220 8.39 6.06 -19.86
CA LEU A 220 8.81 5.04 -20.83
C LEU A 220 9.11 5.61 -22.24
N PRO A 221 8.28 6.50 -22.82
CA PRO A 221 8.59 7.15 -24.10
C PRO A 221 9.84 8.04 -24.07
N GLN A 222 10.13 8.67 -22.93
CA GLN A 222 11.26 9.60 -22.80
C GLN A 222 12.61 8.86 -22.78
N LEU A 223 12.68 7.69 -22.13
CA LEU A 223 13.89 6.85 -22.10
C LEU A 223 14.19 6.23 -23.48
N VAL A 224 13.16 5.90 -24.27
CA VAL A 224 13.33 5.40 -25.64
C VAL A 224 13.91 6.50 -26.55
N HIS A 225 13.44 7.75 -26.43
CA HIS A 225 13.92 8.86 -27.26
C HIS A 225 15.28 9.44 -26.83
N SER A 226 15.69 9.26 -25.57
CA SER A 226 16.99 9.73 -25.06
C SER A 226 18.11 8.70 -25.19
N SER A 227 17.81 7.47 -25.61
CA SER A 227 18.84 6.46 -25.87
C SER A 227 19.61 6.78 -27.16
N PRO A 228 20.94 6.99 -27.12
CA PRO A 228 21.75 7.25 -28.31
C PRO A 228 21.74 6.07 -29.30
N ALA A 229 21.40 4.85 -28.86
CA ALA A 229 21.22 3.70 -29.73
C ALA A 229 19.97 3.80 -30.63
N ALA A 230 18.93 4.54 -30.22
CA ALA A 230 17.72 4.72 -31.02
C ALA A 230 17.93 5.71 -32.19
N LYS A 231 18.94 6.60 -32.09
CA LYS A 231 19.32 7.52 -33.19
C LYS A 231 20.13 6.85 -34.30
N GLN A 232 20.66 5.65 -34.08
CA GLN A 232 21.46 4.92 -35.09
C GLN A 232 20.64 3.93 -35.93
N LEU A 233 19.34 3.77 -35.67
CA LEU A 233 18.47 2.78 -36.33
C LEU A 233 17.33 3.40 -37.15
N LEU A 234 17.33 4.72 -37.34
CA LEU A 234 16.43 5.38 -38.28
C LEU A 234 17.22 5.70 -39.56
N PRO A 235 16.86 5.10 -40.72
CA PRO A 235 17.47 5.41 -42.01
C PRO A 235 17.16 6.84 -42.47
#